data_AF-A0A450S4A3-F1
#
_entry.id   AF-A0A450S4A3-F1
#
_cell.length_a   1.000
_cell.length_b   1.000
_cell.length_c   1.000
_cell.angle_alpha   90.00
_cell.angle_beta   90.00
_cell.angle_gamma   90.00
#
_symmetry.space_group_name_H-M   'P 1'
#
loop_
_entity.id
_entity.type
_entity.pdbx_description
1 polymer ?
#
loop_
_entity_poly.entity_id
_entity_poly.type
_entity_poly.pdbx_seq_one_letter_code
_entity_poly.pdbx_strand_id
1 'polypeptide(L)' 'MWHDFLVAVSLVLVIEGVMPFLSPERTRKTLEMMLQMNNGALRFMGLSSMVLGVILLYILK' A
#
# COMPACT_ATOMS: atom_id res chain seq x y z
N MET A 1 20.45 8.62 -5.14
CA MET A 1 19.84 7.84 -6.23
C MET A 1 19.54 6.40 -5.78
N TRP A 2 20.52 5.48 -5.69
CA TRP A 2 20.25 4.11 -5.22
C TRP A 2 19.96 4.00 -3.71
N HIS A 3 20.62 4.83 -2.90
CA HIS A 3 20.36 4.87 -1.46
C HIS A 3 18.93 5.28 -1.14
N ASP A 4 18.45 6.38 -1.73
CA ASP A 4 17.08 6.89 -1.49
C ASP A 4 16.01 5.88 -1.91
N PHE A 5 16.25 5.15 -3.01
CA PHE A 5 15.38 4.06 -3.44
C PHE A 5 15.34 2.92 -2.40
N LEU A 6 16.50 2.49 -1.90
CA LEU A 6 16.57 1.46 -0.86
C LEU A 6 15.92 1.92 0.45
N VAL A 7 16.05 3.21 0.81
CA VAL A 7 15.36 3.79 1.97
C VAL A 7 13.85 3.76 1.77
N ALA A 8 13.36 4.19 0.61
CA ALA A 8 11.93 4.15 0.29
C ALA A 8 11.36 2.72 0.36
N VAL A 9 12.06 1.74 -0.23
CA VAL A 9 11.68 0.32 -0.14
C VAL A 9 11.68 -0.17 1.31
N SER A 10 12.69 0.20 2.09
CA SER A 10 12.76 -0.17 3.52
C SER A 10 11.57 0.37 4.30
N LEU A 11 11.17 1.62 4.05
CA LEU A 11 10.01 2.22 4.70
C LEU A 11 8.70 1.52 4.32
N VAL A 12 8.53 1.14 3.05
CA VAL A 12 7.36 0.37 2.60
C VAL A 12 7.28 -0.97 3.35
N LEU A 13 8.41 -1.69 3.48
CA LEU A 13 8.44 -2.96 4.21
C LEU A 13 8.10 -2.80 5.70
N VAL A 14 8.59 -1.76 6.35
CA VAL A 14 8.23 -1.47 7.75
C VAL A 14 6.74 -1.18 7.86
N ILE A 15 6.20 -0.29 7.02
CA ILE A 15 4.77 0.09 7.06
C ILE A 15 3.86 -1.12 6.80
N GLU A 16 4.17 -1.93 5.78
CA GLU A 16 3.43 -3.15 5.47
C GLU A 16 3.51 -4.18 6.60
N GLY A 17 4.63 -4.26 7.33
CA GLY A 17 4.81 -5.16 8.47
C GLY A 17 4.10 -4.73 9.75
N VAL A 18 3.87 -3.42 9.95
CA VAL A 18 3.27 -2.88 11.19
C VAL A 18 1.84 -3.40 11.40
N MET A 19 1.00 -3.38 10.37
CA MET A 19 -0.40 -3.83 10.48
C MET A 19 -0.53 -5.32 10.89
N PRO A 20 0.12 -6.29 10.19
CA PRO A 20 0.06 -7.70 10.57
C PRO A 20 0.71 -7.99 11.92
N PHE A 21 1.74 -7.23 12.31
CA PHE A 21 2.38 -7.39 13.62
C PHE A 21 1.50 -6.90 14.77
N LEU A 22 0.87 -5.74 14.63
CA LEU A 22 0.03 -5.14 15.68
C LEU A 22 -1.34 -5.80 15.81
N SER A 23 -1.96 -6.21 14.70
CA SER A 23 -3.29 -6.81 14.73
C SER A 23 -3.49 -7.80 13.56
N PRO A 24 -3.00 -9.04 13.70
CA PRO A 24 -3.11 -10.05 12.65
C PRO A 24 -4.57 -10.38 12.30
N GLU A 25 -5.50 -10.30 13.25
CA GLU A 25 -6.94 -10.52 12.99
C GLU A 25 -7.53 -9.46 12.07
N ARG A 26 -7.16 -8.18 12.25
CA ARG A 26 -7.60 -7.10 11.37
C ARG A 26 -7.04 -7.27 9.96
N THR A 27 -5.76 -7.64 9.85
CA THR A 27 -5.15 -7.91 8.54
C THR A 27 -5.88 -9.05 7.82
N ARG A 28 -6.16 -10.17 8.50
CA ARG A 28 -6.94 -11.28 7.91
C ARG A 28 -8.31 -10.84 7.43
N LYS A 29 -9.05 -10.10 8.25
CA LYS A 29 -10.38 -9.58 7.88
C LYS A 29 -10.32 -8.66 6.65
N THR A 30 -9.31 -7.78 6.57
CA THR A 30 -9.10 -6.90 5.41
C THR A 30 -8.82 -7.70 4.14
N LEU A 31 -7.98 -8.75 4.23
CA LEU A 31 -7.70 -9.64 3.10
C LEU A 31 -8.96 -10.40 2.66
N GLU A 32 -9.78 -10.90 3.60
CA GLU A 32 -11.06 -11.55 3.28
C GLU A 32 -12.02 -10.59 2.57
N MET A 33 -12.10 -9.33 3.03
CA MET A 33 -12.90 -8.30 2.35
C MET A 33 -12.39 -8.05 0.93
N MET A 34 -11.07 -7.99 0.71
CA MET A 34 -10.48 -7.84 -0.62
C MET A 34 -10.79 -9.04 -1.54
N LEU A 35 -10.81 -10.26 -1.02
CA LEU A 35 -11.17 -11.46 -1.79
C LEU A 35 -12.63 -11.45 -2.25
N GLN A 36 -13.53 -10.79 -1.52
CA GLN A 36 -14.93 -10.64 -1.91
C GLN A 36 -15.16 -9.51 -2.91
N MET A 37 -14.17 -8.63 -3.15
CA MET A 37 -14.28 -7.57 -4.14
C MET A 37 -14.09 -8.12 -5.57
N ASN A 38 -14.89 -7.62 -6.51
CA ASN A 38 -14.68 -7.92 -7.92
C ASN A 38 -13.34 -7.32 -8.41
N ASN A 39 -12.67 -8.01 -9.34
CA ASN A 39 -11.39 -7.62 -9.92
C ASN A 39 -11.36 -6.17 -10.45
N GLY A 40 -12.48 -5.68 -10.99
CA GLY A 40 -12.60 -4.30 -11.45
C GLY A 40 -12.47 -3.27 -10.33
N ALA A 41 -13.12 -3.50 -9.18
CA ALA A 41 -13.04 -2.62 -8.03
C ALA A 41 -11.64 -2.63 -7.40
N LEU A 42 -11.02 -3.80 -7.29
CA LEU A 42 -9.66 -3.94 -6.76
C LEU A 42 -8.63 -3.21 -7.64
N ARG A 43 -8.77 -3.31 -8.97
CA ARG A 43 -7.93 -2.57 -9.93
C ARG A 43 -8.14 -1.07 -9.84
N PHE A 44 -9.39 -0.60 -9.73
CA PHE A 44 -9.68 0.82 -9.61
C PHE A 44 -9.14 1.42 -8.31
N MET A 45 -9.30 0.71 -7.19
CA MET A 45 -8.69 1.08 -5.91
C MET A 45 -7.17 1.20 -6.05
N GLY A 46 -6.51 0.19 -6.65
CA GLY A 46 -5.08 0.23 -6.91
C GLY A 46 -4.66 1.41 -7.79
N LEU A 47 -5.39 1.67 -8.88
CA LEU A 47 -5.12 2.78 -9.79
C LEU A 47 -5.24 4.14 -9.07
N SER A 48 -6.29 4.32 -8.27
CA SER A 48 -6.49 5.55 -7.50
C SER A 48 -5.34 5.80 -6.52
N SER A 49 -4.85 4.75 -5.84
CA SER A 49 -3.69 4.83 -4.95
C SER A 49 -2.42 5.20 -5.70
N MET A 50 -2.16 4.59 -6.86
CA MET A 50 -1.01 4.92 -7.70
C MET A 50 -1.04 6.38 -8.17
N VAL A 51 -2.18 6.86 -8.66
CA VAL A 51 -2.35 8.24 -9.12
C VAL A 51 -2.14 9.23 -7.97
N LEU A 52 -2.73 8.97 -6.81
CA LEU A 52 -2.53 9.81 -5.62
C LEU A 52 -1.05 9.84 -5.20
N GLY A 53 -0.36 8.68 -5.23
CA GLY A 53 1.07 8.60 -4.95
C GLY A 53 1.90 9.47 -5.90
N VAL A 54 1.62 9.42 -7.22
CA VAL A 54 2.30 10.26 -8.21
C VAL A 54 2.02 11.75 -7.99
N ILE A 55 0.77 12.12 -7.69
CA ILE A 55 0.40 13.51 -7.39
C ILE A 55 1.16 14.02 -6.17
N LEU A 56 1.18 13.24 -5.08
CA LEU A 56 1.91 13.61 -3.86
C LEU A 56 3.41 13.74 -4.11
N LEU A 57 3.99 12.83 -4.89
CA LEU A 57 5.40 12.91 -5.30
C LEU A 57 5.69 14.18 -6.10
N TYR A 58 4.76 14.67 -6.93
CA TYR A 58 4.95 15.90 -7.70
C TYR A 58 4.77 17.17 -6.85
N ILE A 59 3.93 17.13 -5.82
CA ILE A 59 3.70 18.27 -4.91
C ILE A 59 4.82 18.41 -3.88
N LEU A 60 5.34 17.29 -3.36
CA LEU A 60 6.35 17.26 -2.29
C LEU A 60 7.80 17.27 -2.79
N LYS A 61 8.00 17.10 -4.09
CA LYS A 61 9.29 17.23 -4.77
C LYS A 61 9.53 18.66 -5.22
#